data_AF-A0A9P5N6S6-F1
#
_entry.id   AF-A0A9P5N6S6-F1
#
_cell.length_a   1.000
_cell.length_b   1.000
_cell.length_c   1.000
_cell.angle_alpha   90.00
_cell.angle_beta   90.00
_cell.angle_gamma   90.00
#
_symmetry.space_group_name_H-M   'P 1'
#
loop_
_entity.id
_entity.type
_entity.pdbx_description
1 polymer ?
#
loop_
_entity_poly.entity_id
_entity_poly.type
_entity_poly.pdbx_seq_one_letter_code
_entity_poly.pdbx_strand_id
1 'polypeptide(L)'
;MSSPPPQHCEPFARTSSLFLPLPGQNAQKSRGHEHQRAASRGTDPDSGEASPEPTPPVQLDTNAAGIALAFLLGSATALGASAAYRRFFKRIKNAEWITPDVLRRRRWITGIVTSVGDADNFRLYHTPGFGWRGLLKFRHVPVTYRGLRGQTIHIRMAGMDAPEGSHFGRSAQPYAAEALAWLKENVEGRRIKCQLLRRDQYNRVVALPLLPRAVLQPWRWRWTRQGGGGGGVTARTRNLPLEMVRAGWGAVYVQKGAEYGSDWEKEAYLAAEAEAQAARRGMWQNGMDIELPSDYKKRHRMAEVQAKVEEEVEEEPVTEDLDPKEQVGFWRWIFGRRKRRPS
;
A
#
# COMPACT_ATOMS: atom_id res chain seq x y z
N MET A 1 -44.12 -29.80 -10.09
CA MET A 1 -43.67 -28.58 -9.37
C MET A 1 -42.26 -28.28 -9.84
N SER A 2 -42.17 -27.54 -10.93
CA SER A 2 -40.92 -27.23 -11.64
C SER A 2 -40.31 -25.96 -11.06
N SER A 3 -39.06 -26.03 -10.62
CA SER A 3 -38.26 -24.87 -10.22
C SER A 3 -37.34 -24.45 -11.37
N PRO A 4 -37.20 -23.15 -11.69
CA PRO A 4 -36.46 -22.68 -12.85
C PRO A 4 -34.93 -22.59 -12.59
N PRO A 5 -34.09 -22.64 -13.65
CA PRO A 5 -32.63 -22.54 -13.54
C PRO A 5 -32.11 -21.10 -13.38
N PRO A 6 -30.89 -20.91 -12.81
CA PRO A 6 -30.33 -19.59 -12.54
C PRO A 6 -29.83 -18.88 -13.80
N GLN A 7 -30.10 -17.57 -13.83
CA GLN A 7 -29.83 -16.65 -14.94
C GLN A 7 -28.36 -16.23 -14.98
N HIS A 8 -27.80 -16.25 -16.20
CA HIS A 8 -26.54 -15.62 -16.57
C HIS A 8 -26.64 -14.09 -16.41
N CYS A 9 -25.70 -13.49 -15.68
CA CYS A 9 -25.46 -12.04 -15.70
C CYS A 9 -24.19 -11.73 -16.49
N GLU A 10 -24.36 -11.15 -17.67
CA GLU A 10 -23.33 -10.53 -18.51
C GLU A 10 -22.83 -9.20 -17.90
N PRO A 11 -21.57 -8.79 -18.15
CA PRO A 11 -20.96 -7.61 -17.57
C PRO A 11 -21.35 -6.30 -18.29
N PHE A 12 -21.71 -5.30 -17.49
CA PHE A 12 -21.98 -3.92 -17.89
C PHE A 12 -20.70 -3.23 -18.40
N ALA A 13 -20.64 -2.95 -19.69
CA ALA A 13 -19.64 -2.08 -20.30
C ALA A 13 -19.88 -0.62 -19.85
N ARG A 14 -18.94 -0.04 -19.10
CA ARG A 14 -18.87 1.41 -18.86
C ARG A 14 -17.77 2.02 -19.73
N THR A 15 -18.19 2.50 -20.90
CA THR A 15 -17.48 3.49 -21.70
C THR A 15 -17.63 4.85 -21.03
N SER A 16 -16.52 5.47 -20.61
CA SER A 16 -16.50 6.88 -20.23
C SER A 16 -15.09 7.43 -20.48
N SER A 17 -14.86 7.80 -21.72
CA SER A 17 -13.78 8.68 -22.16
C SER A 17 -14.09 10.11 -21.72
N LEU A 18 -13.39 10.60 -20.70
CA LEU A 18 -13.36 12.03 -20.38
C LEU A 18 -12.14 12.66 -21.06
N PHE A 19 -12.39 13.22 -22.25
CA PHE A 19 -11.48 14.06 -23.00
C PHE A 19 -11.88 15.53 -22.74
N LEU A 20 -10.96 16.32 -22.20
CA LEU A 20 -11.10 17.77 -22.00
C LEU A 20 -10.91 18.51 -23.33
N PRO A 21 -11.79 19.43 -23.75
CA PRO A 21 -11.51 20.33 -24.86
C PRO A 21 -10.91 21.66 -24.38
N LEU A 22 -9.86 22.10 -25.09
CA LEU A 22 -9.28 23.45 -25.04
C LEU A 22 -10.08 24.41 -25.96
N PRO A 23 -10.10 25.73 -25.70
CA PRO A 23 -10.93 26.66 -26.44
C PRO A 23 -10.24 27.25 -27.68
N GLY A 24 -11.03 27.40 -28.75
CA GLY A 24 -11.09 28.63 -29.52
C GLY A 24 -10.14 28.78 -30.71
N GLN A 25 -10.69 28.61 -31.91
CA GLN A 25 -10.44 29.47 -33.07
C GLN A 25 -11.44 29.09 -34.17
N ASN A 26 -12.47 29.91 -34.40
CA ASN A 26 -13.32 29.80 -35.59
C ASN A 26 -13.24 31.11 -36.36
N ALA A 27 -12.59 31.01 -37.52
CA ALA A 27 -12.47 32.04 -38.53
C ALA A 27 -13.72 32.06 -39.43
N GLN A 28 -14.22 33.29 -39.60
CA GLN A 28 -14.98 33.84 -40.73
C GLN A 28 -15.36 32.90 -41.88
N LYS A 29 -16.68 32.81 -42.15
CA LYS A 29 -17.26 33.13 -43.48
C LYS A 29 -18.78 33.11 -43.45
N SER A 30 -19.42 34.24 -43.72
CA SER A 30 -20.56 34.27 -44.65
C SER A 30 -20.86 35.71 -45.06
N ARG A 31 -20.92 35.89 -46.38
CA ARG A 31 -21.37 37.10 -47.07
C ARG A 31 -22.89 37.17 -46.98
N GLY A 32 -23.43 38.33 -46.63
CA GLY A 32 -24.84 38.66 -46.77
C GLY A 32 -25.00 39.76 -47.82
N HIS A 33 -25.79 39.45 -48.84
CA HIS A 33 -26.31 40.39 -49.84
C HIS A 33 -27.45 41.22 -49.24
N GLU A 34 -27.46 42.51 -49.58
CA GLU A 34 -28.61 43.24 -50.15
C GLU A 34 -29.90 43.44 -49.33
N HIS A 35 -30.19 44.71 -48.99
CA HIS A 35 -31.52 45.29 -49.19
C HIS A 35 -31.46 46.83 -49.25
N GLN A 36 -32.02 47.38 -50.32
CA GLN A 36 -32.38 48.81 -50.49
C GLN A 36 -33.85 49.05 -50.13
N ARG A 37 -34.16 50.35 -49.91
CA ARG A 37 -35.47 51.06 -49.76
C ARG A 37 -35.92 51.28 -48.31
N ALA A 38 -36.51 52.40 -47.90
CA ALA A 38 -36.76 53.74 -48.46
C ALA A 38 -37.36 54.64 -47.35
N ALA A 39 -37.32 55.98 -47.54
CA ALA A 39 -38.16 57.02 -46.91
C ALA A 39 -37.97 57.28 -45.39
N SER A 40 -38.08 58.47 -44.80
CA SER A 40 -38.57 59.80 -45.19
C SER A 40 -38.19 60.84 -44.11
N ARG A 41 -37.92 62.08 -44.55
CA ARG A 41 -38.17 63.42 -43.95
C ARG A 41 -38.04 63.65 -42.43
N GLY A 42 -37.26 64.69 -42.10
CA GLY A 42 -37.46 65.52 -40.89
C GLY A 42 -36.19 66.22 -40.42
N THR A 43 -35.98 67.47 -40.84
CA THR A 43 -35.14 68.49 -40.18
C THR A 43 -35.71 68.77 -38.78
N ASP A 44 -34.92 68.84 -37.71
CA ASP A 44 -34.22 70.06 -37.24
C ASP A 44 -33.28 69.76 -36.05
N PRO A 45 -32.44 70.73 -35.61
CA PRO A 45 -31.06 70.49 -35.16
C PRO A 45 -30.85 70.51 -33.62
N ASP A 46 -29.60 70.26 -33.26
CA ASP A 46 -28.93 70.67 -32.01
C ASP A 46 -28.88 69.65 -30.86
N SER A 47 -27.79 68.90 -30.80
CA SER A 47 -27.05 68.61 -29.57
C SER A 47 -25.71 67.96 -29.93
N GLY A 48 -24.62 68.58 -29.48
CA GLY A 48 -23.24 68.23 -29.83
C GLY A 48 -22.86 66.79 -29.53
N GLU A 49 -22.56 66.04 -30.58
CA GLU A 49 -21.95 64.72 -30.52
C GLU A 49 -20.42 64.90 -30.40
N ALA A 50 -19.93 64.89 -29.16
CA ALA A 50 -18.49 64.82 -28.89
C ALA A 50 -17.97 63.47 -29.40
N SER A 51 -17.11 63.52 -30.43
CA SER A 51 -16.40 62.34 -30.94
C SER A 51 -15.63 61.66 -29.81
N PRO A 52 -15.71 60.32 -29.63
CA PRO A 52 -14.84 59.65 -28.68
C PRO A 52 -13.40 59.74 -29.20
N GLU A 53 -12.53 60.42 -28.45
CA GLU A 53 -11.10 60.42 -28.74
C GLU A 53 -10.58 58.98 -28.84
N PRO A 54 -9.67 58.68 -29.80
CA PRO A 54 -9.04 57.37 -29.86
C PRO A 54 -8.23 57.17 -28.57
N THR A 55 -8.60 56.17 -27.78
CA THR A 55 -7.83 55.78 -26.59
C THR A 55 -6.40 55.44 -27.03
N PRO A 56 -5.37 55.97 -26.35
CA PRO A 56 -3.99 55.67 -26.73
C PRO A 56 -3.73 54.17 -26.58
N PRO A 57 -2.93 53.55 -27.45
CA PRO A 57 -2.58 52.15 -27.30
C PRO A 57 -1.91 51.96 -25.95
N VAL A 58 -2.40 50.99 -25.16
CA VAL A 58 -1.81 50.61 -23.87
C VAL A 58 -0.36 50.19 -24.13
N GLN A 59 0.58 51.10 -23.86
CA GLN A 59 2.00 50.80 -23.94
C GLN A 59 2.35 49.92 -22.74
N LEU A 60 2.54 48.63 -22.99
CA LEU A 60 3.02 47.71 -21.97
C LEU A 60 4.47 48.08 -21.64
N ASP A 61 4.70 48.60 -20.43
CA ASP A 61 6.05 48.89 -19.94
C ASP A 61 6.88 47.61 -19.98
N THR A 62 7.83 47.54 -20.93
CA THR A 62 8.60 46.33 -21.22
C THR A 62 9.41 45.88 -20.00
N ASN A 63 9.79 46.84 -19.16
CA ASN A 63 10.47 46.62 -17.88
C ASN A 63 9.53 46.01 -16.83
N ALA A 64 8.29 46.50 -16.70
CA ALA A 64 7.31 45.95 -15.77
C ALA A 64 6.89 44.54 -16.19
N ALA A 65 6.71 44.30 -17.49
CA ALA A 65 6.46 42.97 -18.05
C ALA A 65 7.64 42.02 -17.81
N GLY A 66 8.88 42.49 -17.98
CA GLY A 66 10.10 41.71 -17.70
C GLY A 66 10.24 41.34 -16.22
N ILE A 67 9.96 42.28 -15.31
CA ILE A 67 9.96 42.05 -13.86
C ILE A 67 8.89 41.03 -13.48
N ALA A 68 7.66 41.20 -13.97
CA ALA A 68 6.56 40.27 -13.71
C ALA A 68 6.89 38.85 -14.22
N LEU A 69 7.47 38.72 -15.42
CA LEU A 69 7.89 37.44 -15.97
C LEU A 69 9.00 36.78 -15.14
N ALA A 70 9.98 37.56 -14.68
CA ALA A 70 11.04 37.06 -13.80
C ALA A 70 10.48 36.55 -12.45
N PHE A 71 9.52 37.28 -11.85
CA PHE A 71 8.83 36.85 -10.62
C PHE A 71 8.01 35.58 -10.84
N LEU A 72 7.30 35.46 -11.97
CA LEU A 72 6.53 34.26 -12.31
C LEU A 72 7.44 33.04 -12.52
N LEU A 73 8.53 33.20 -13.29
CA LEU A 73 9.53 32.15 -13.50
C LEU A 73 10.22 31.74 -12.20
N GLY A 74 10.61 32.71 -11.38
CA GLY A 74 11.22 32.47 -10.07
C GLY A 74 10.28 31.71 -9.14
N SER A 75 9.02 32.14 -9.06
CA SER A 75 7.99 31.50 -8.22
C SER A 75 7.66 30.08 -8.70
N ALA A 76 7.49 29.88 -10.01
CA ALA A 76 7.25 28.57 -10.60
C ALA A 76 8.42 27.61 -10.35
N THR A 77 9.66 28.11 -10.50
CA THR A 77 10.88 27.34 -10.23
C THR A 77 10.98 26.96 -8.75
N ALA A 78 10.70 27.89 -7.84
CA ALA A 78 10.72 27.64 -6.39
C ALA A 78 9.66 26.61 -5.97
N LEU A 79 8.43 26.71 -6.50
CA LEU A 79 7.37 25.74 -6.25
C LEU A 79 7.72 24.36 -6.82
N GLY A 80 8.25 24.31 -8.04
CA GLY A 80 8.73 23.08 -8.68
C GLY A 80 9.86 22.41 -7.90
N ALA A 81 10.86 23.18 -7.48
CA ALA A 81 11.98 22.71 -6.67
C ALA A 81 11.51 22.21 -5.29
N SER A 82 10.58 22.92 -4.65
CA SER A 82 9.98 22.49 -3.36
C SER A 82 9.19 21.19 -3.51
N ALA A 83 8.41 21.05 -4.58
CA ALA A 83 7.69 19.82 -4.88
C ALA A 83 8.65 18.65 -5.17
N ALA A 84 9.69 18.88 -5.96
CA ALA A 84 10.74 17.89 -6.24
C ALA A 84 11.51 17.50 -4.97
N TYR A 85 11.86 18.46 -4.11
CA TYR A 85 12.50 18.19 -2.81
C TYR A 85 11.63 17.29 -1.94
N ARG A 86 10.36 17.64 -1.76
CA ARG A 86 9.40 16.82 -1.00
C ARG A 86 9.18 15.44 -1.63
N ARG A 87 9.25 15.34 -2.96
CA ARG A 87 9.05 14.08 -3.69
C ARG A 87 10.28 13.18 -3.68
N PHE A 88 11.50 13.68 -3.79
CA PHE A 88 12.69 12.84 -4.02
C PHE A 88 13.73 12.89 -2.91
N PHE A 89 13.77 13.95 -2.12
CA PHE A 89 14.84 14.22 -1.16
C PHE A 89 14.39 14.25 0.30
N LYS A 90 13.12 14.60 0.57
CA LYS A 90 12.58 14.61 1.93
C LYS A 90 12.52 13.19 2.50
N ARG A 91 13.13 13.01 3.67
CA ARG A 91 13.15 11.74 4.39
C ARG A 91 11.82 11.46 5.10
N ILE A 92 11.29 10.27 4.90
CA ILE A 92 10.22 9.64 5.69
C ILE A 92 10.87 8.98 6.91
N LYS A 93 10.49 9.40 8.12
CA LYS A 93 11.07 8.91 9.38
C LYS A 93 10.40 7.61 9.85
N ASN A 94 9.07 7.61 9.95
CA ASN A 94 8.27 6.47 10.41
C ASN A 94 7.12 6.19 9.44
N ALA A 95 6.41 5.09 9.69
CA ALA A 95 5.20 4.72 8.94
C ALA A 95 4.10 5.79 8.98
N GLU A 96 4.00 6.55 10.06
CA GLU A 96 3.04 7.69 10.20
C GLU A 96 3.29 8.82 9.21
N TRP A 97 4.55 9.03 8.82
CA TRP A 97 4.92 10.09 7.87
C TRP A 97 4.60 9.71 6.42
N ILE A 98 4.07 8.51 6.19
CA ILE A 98 3.65 8.04 4.87
C ILE A 98 2.21 8.47 4.65
N THR A 99 2.01 9.41 3.72
CA THR A 99 0.67 9.88 3.37
C THR A 99 -0.10 8.82 2.57
N PRO A 100 -1.44 8.82 2.63
CA PRO A 100 -2.27 7.92 1.83
C PRO A 100 -1.98 8.00 0.32
N ASP A 101 -1.65 9.19 -0.19
CA ASP A 101 -1.27 9.37 -1.60
C ASP A 101 0.01 8.61 -1.98
N VAL A 102 0.95 8.46 -1.06
CA VAL A 102 2.18 7.71 -1.28
C VAL A 102 1.89 6.22 -1.44
N LEU A 103 0.97 5.69 -0.63
CA LEU A 103 0.49 4.30 -0.70
C LEU A 103 -0.36 4.06 -1.95
N ARG A 104 -1.29 4.96 -2.27
CA ARG A 104 -2.14 4.88 -3.47
C ARG A 104 -1.30 4.81 -4.75
N ARG A 105 -0.20 5.57 -4.81
CA ARG A 105 0.72 5.57 -5.95
C ARG A 105 1.76 4.44 -5.92
N ARG A 106 1.67 3.52 -4.95
CA ARG A 106 2.61 2.42 -4.72
C ARG A 106 4.08 2.85 -4.81
N ARG A 107 4.41 3.94 -4.13
CA ARG A 107 5.69 4.62 -4.31
C ARG A 107 6.86 3.74 -3.88
N TRP A 108 7.90 3.73 -4.70
CA TRP A 108 9.20 3.16 -4.35
C TRP A 108 9.96 4.05 -3.37
N ILE A 109 10.42 3.44 -2.29
CA ILE A 109 11.38 4.04 -1.35
C ILE A 109 12.68 3.26 -1.36
N THR A 110 13.77 3.91 -1.00
CA THR A 110 15.06 3.24 -0.83
C THR A 110 15.56 3.50 0.58
N GLY A 111 16.14 2.49 1.22
CA GLY A 111 16.64 2.60 2.57
C GLY A 111 17.68 1.55 2.87
N ILE A 112 18.33 1.69 4.02
CA ILE A 112 19.25 0.70 4.58
C ILE A 112 18.51 -0.05 5.69
N VAL A 113 18.60 -1.38 5.69
CA VAL A 113 18.01 -2.20 6.75
C VAL A 113 18.89 -2.08 7.98
N THR A 114 18.27 -1.74 9.11
CA THR A 114 18.95 -1.47 10.37
C THR A 114 18.87 -2.63 11.34
N SER A 115 17.73 -3.30 11.41
CA SER A 115 17.54 -4.47 12.25
C SER A 115 16.45 -5.38 11.68
N VAL A 116 16.57 -6.67 11.94
CA VAL A 116 15.58 -7.69 11.58
C VAL A 116 15.14 -8.38 12.87
N GLY A 117 13.85 -8.25 13.21
CA GLY A 117 13.26 -8.81 14.43
C GLY A 117 12.57 -10.16 14.19
N ASP A 118 11.84 -10.25 13.08
CA ASP A 118 11.05 -11.41 12.69
C ASP A 118 11.46 -11.89 11.30
N ALA A 119 11.11 -13.13 10.94
CA ALA A 119 11.43 -13.70 9.64
C ALA A 119 10.59 -13.09 8.48
N ASP A 120 9.57 -12.28 8.77
CA ASP A 120 8.73 -11.60 7.77
C ASP A 120 8.81 -10.05 7.85
N ASN A 121 9.52 -9.50 8.84
CA ASN A 121 9.55 -8.08 9.15
C ASN A 121 10.97 -7.54 9.36
N PHE A 122 11.22 -6.29 8.95
CA PHE A 122 12.47 -5.59 9.26
C PHE A 122 12.30 -4.07 9.40
N ARG A 123 13.30 -3.42 10.00
CA ARG A 123 13.36 -1.97 10.19
C ARG A 123 14.19 -1.31 9.11
N LEU A 124 13.54 -0.47 8.30
CA LEU A 124 14.17 0.25 7.20
C LEU A 124 14.44 1.71 7.58
N TYR A 125 15.69 2.13 7.50
CA TYR A 125 16.06 3.55 7.56
C TYR A 125 16.03 4.16 6.17
N HIS A 126 15.14 5.11 5.94
CA HIS A 126 14.94 5.68 4.60
C HIS A 126 16.10 6.62 4.20
N THR A 127 16.68 6.36 3.03
CA THR A 127 17.84 7.08 2.49
C THR A 127 17.51 7.65 1.10
N PRO A 128 16.76 8.77 1.03
CA PRO A 128 16.38 9.40 -0.23
C PRO A 128 17.54 10.17 -0.87
N GLY A 129 17.51 10.26 -2.21
CA GLY A 129 18.44 11.10 -2.98
C GLY A 129 19.91 10.67 -2.92
N PHE A 130 20.79 11.67 -3.01
CA PHE A 130 22.25 11.51 -2.92
C PHE A 130 22.77 11.64 -1.48
N GLY A 131 24.07 11.50 -1.24
CA GLY A 131 24.67 11.68 0.08
C GLY A 131 24.92 10.40 0.88
N TRP A 132 24.38 9.26 0.45
CA TRP A 132 24.40 7.99 1.20
C TRP A 132 25.38 6.94 0.68
N ARG A 133 25.96 7.12 -0.52
CA ARG A 133 26.90 6.19 -1.17
C ARG A 133 27.80 6.94 -2.17
N GLY A 134 28.98 6.38 -2.45
CA GLY A 134 29.90 6.85 -3.50
C GLY A 134 30.81 7.97 -3.01
N LEU A 135 31.42 8.71 -3.95
CA LEU A 135 32.34 9.82 -3.65
C LEU A 135 31.67 10.95 -2.82
N LEU A 136 30.34 11.08 -2.90
CA LEU A 136 29.57 12.10 -2.18
C LEU A 136 28.91 11.53 -0.91
N LYS A 137 29.58 10.66 -0.14
CA LYS A 137 29.04 10.08 1.10
C LYS A 137 29.28 11.00 2.31
N PHE A 138 28.38 11.95 2.54
CA PHE A 138 28.42 12.86 3.70
C PHE A 138 27.24 12.65 4.68
N ARG A 139 26.27 11.79 4.35
CA ARG A 139 25.16 11.43 5.24
C ARG A 139 25.44 10.10 5.92
N HIS A 140 25.23 10.05 7.23
CA HIS A 140 25.48 8.86 8.05
C HIS A 140 24.17 8.25 8.58
N VAL A 141 24.12 6.93 8.67
CA VAL A 141 23.00 6.20 9.29
C VAL A 141 23.35 5.96 10.77
N PRO A 142 22.54 6.42 11.72
CA PRO A 142 22.78 6.16 13.14
C PRO A 142 22.85 4.64 13.43
N VAL A 143 23.83 4.21 14.21
CA VAL A 143 23.97 2.81 14.65
C VAL A 143 23.37 2.62 16.05
N THR A 144 23.28 3.69 16.84
CA THR A 144 22.77 3.64 18.20
C THR A 144 21.25 3.49 18.26
N TYR A 145 20.77 2.68 19.22
CA TYR A 145 19.34 2.47 19.44
C TYR A 145 18.55 3.79 19.61
N ARG A 146 19.08 4.72 20.43
CA ARG A 146 18.47 6.04 20.66
C ARG A 146 18.32 6.85 19.35
N GLY A 147 19.27 6.72 18.42
CA GLY A 147 19.22 7.40 17.12
C GLY A 147 18.28 6.75 16.11
N LEU A 148 17.97 5.46 16.27
CA LEU A 148 17.07 4.70 15.39
C LEU A 148 15.61 4.73 15.85
N ARG A 149 15.36 4.92 17.16
CA ARG A 149 14.02 4.98 17.73
C ARG A 149 13.19 6.07 17.05
N GLY A 150 12.07 5.69 16.45
CA GLY A 150 11.20 6.63 15.74
C GLY A 150 11.85 7.28 14.51
N GLN A 151 12.90 6.67 13.93
CA GLN A 151 13.53 7.09 12.69
C GLN A 151 13.54 5.98 11.62
N THR A 152 12.86 4.87 11.88
CA THR A 152 12.81 3.70 11.00
C THR A 152 11.39 3.34 10.65
N ILE A 153 11.18 2.90 9.42
CA ILE A 153 9.91 2.39 8.93
C ILE A 153 9.89 0.88 9.20
N HIS A 154 8.84 0.41 9.89
CA HIS A 154 8.62 -1.02 10.08
C HIS A 154 8.00 -1.60 8.81
N ILE A 155 8.75 -2.44 8.10
CA ILE A 155 8.31 -3.07 6.85
C ILE A 155 7.90 -4.51 7.14
N ARG A 156 6.69 -4.89 6.69
CA ARG A 156 6.22 -6.27 6.59
C ARG A 156 6.33 -6.71 5.13
N MET A 157 6.92 -7.86 4.88
CA MET A 157 7.04 -8.39 3.53
C MET A 157 5.68 -8.79 2.97
N ALA A 158 5.47 -8.48 1.69
CA ALA A 158 4.24 -8.79 0.98
C ALA A 158 4.31 -10.19 0.33
N GLY A 159 3.17 -10.86 0.19
CA GLY A 159 3.01 -12.09 -0.59
C GLY A 159 3.53 -13.38 0.07
N MET A 160 4.18 -13.29 1.24
CA MET A 160 4.69 -14.45 1.96
C MET A 160 4.39 -14.38 3.46
N ASP A 161 4.38 -15.55 4.10
CA ASP A 161 4.35 -15.69 5.55
C ASP A 161 5.49 -16.62 5.97
N ALA A 162 6.24 -16.23 7.00
CA ALA A 162 7.36 -17.01 7.51
C ALA A 162 6.93 -17.83 8.73
N PRO A 163 7.67 -18.88 9.11
CA PRO A 163 7.43 -19.60 10.35
C PRO A 163 7.52 -18.65 11.56
N GLU A 164 6.54 -18.73 12.45
CA GLU A 164 6.44 -17.83 13.60
C GLU A 164 7.53 -18.14 14.63
N GLY A 165 8.26 -17.10 15.05
CA GLY A 165 9.22 -17.20 16.15
C GLY A 165 8.53 -17.37 17.51
N SER A 166 9.30 -17.71 18.54
CA SER A 166 8.78 -17.76 19.92
C SER A 166 8.37 -16.35 20.36
N HIS A 167 7.10 -16.18 20.71
CA HIS A 167 6.57 -14.89 21.15
C HIS A 167 5.71 -15.05 22.39
N PHE A 168 6.04 -14.30 23.47
CA PHE A 168 5.28 -14.19 24.73
C PHE A 168 4.56 -15.49 25.15
N GLY A 169 5.33 -16.46 25.67
CA GLY A 169 4.79 -17.72 26.19
C GLY A 169 4.48 -18.78 25.14
N ARG A 170 4.56 -18.47 23.84
CA ARG A 170 4.39 -19.45 22.75
C ARG A 170 5.71 -20.06 22.31
N SER A 171 5.70 -21.38 22.09
CA SER A 171 6.81 -22.08 21.44
C SER A 171 6.98 -21.62 20.00
N ALA A 172 8.23 -21.46 19.58
CA ALA A 172 8.55 -21.18 18.18
C ALA A 172 8.07 -22.33 17.28
N GLN A 173 7.72 -22.00 16.04
CA GLN A 173 7.53 -23.01 15.02
C GLN A 173 8.87 -23.64 14.61
N PRO A 174 8.86 -24.89 14.10
CA PRO A 174 10.03 -25.47 13.46
C PRO A 174 10.56 -24.55 12.35
N TYR A 175 11.88 -24.48 12.21
CA TYR A 175 12.57 -23.70 11.18
C TYR A 175 12.46 -22.16 11.28
N ALA A 176 11.83 -21.62 12.33
CA ALA A 176 11.68 -20.19 12.51
C ALA A 176 13.01 -19.46 12.74
N ALA A 177 13.95 -20.09 13.48
CA ALA A 177 15.26 -19.50 13.76
C ALA A 177 16.13 -19.43 12.49
N GLU A 178 16.07 -20.46 11.66
CA GLU A 178 16.80 -20.59 10.40
C GLU A 178 16.25 -19.63 9.35
N ALA A 179 14.92 -19.47 9.26
CA ALA A 179 14.29 -18.48 8.40
C ALA A 179 14.69 -17.05 8.79
N LEU A 180 14.74 -16.74 10.10
CA LEU A 180 15.21 -15.45 10.61
C LEU A 180 16.70 -15.21 10.28
N ALA A 181 17.54 -16.24 10.45
CA ALA A 181 18.97 -16.16 10.13
C ALA A 181 19.20 -15.90 8.63
N TRP A 182 18.46 -16.61 7.77
CA TRP A 182 18.51 -16.40 6.31
C TRP A 182 18.15 -14.96 5.93
N LEU A 183 17.07 -14.41 6.52
CA LEU A 183 16.67 -13.05 6.24
C LEU A 183 17.76 -12.06 6.69
N LYS A 184 18.26 -12.18 7.92
CA LYS A 184 19.34 -11.33 8.46
C LYS A 184 20.55 -11.29 7.53
N GLU A 185 21.06 -12.45 7.10
CA GLU A 185 22.22 -12.52 6.21
C GLU A 185 21.99 -11.83 4.85
N ASN A 186 20.77 -11.94 4.33
CA ASN A 186 20.42 -11.41 3.02
C ASN A 186 20.10 -9.92 3.02
N VAL A 187 19.58 -9.34 4.12
CA VAL A 187 19.10 -7.95 4.12
C VAL A 187 19.78 -7.02 5.11
N GLU A 188 20.30 -7.52 6.23
CA GLU A 188 20.80 -6.67 7.31
C GLU A 188 21.99 -5.83 6.83
N GLY A 189 21.97 -4.52 7.15
CA GLY A 189 22.97 -3.56 6.68
C GLY A 189 22.95 -3.27 5.18
N ARG A 190 22.11 -3.95 4.39
CA ARG A 190 22.03 -3.73 2.93
C ARG A 190 21.07 -2.62 2.58
N ARG A 191 21.37 -1.95 1.46
CA ARG A 191 20.46 -0.97 0.87
C ARG A 191 19.43 -1.69 0.00
N ILE A 192 18.16 -1.54 0.33
CA ILE A 192 17.05 -2.17 -0.39
C ILE A 192 16.10 -1.12 -0.97
N LYS A 193 15.42 -1.48 -2.05
CA LYS A 193 14.30 -0.71 -2.60
C LYS A 193 13.01 -1.38 -2.15
N CYS A 194 12.06 -0.65 -1.58
CA CYS A 194 10.78 -1.20 -1.16
C CYS A 194 9.66 -0.49 -1.90
N GLN A 195 8.75 -1.25 -2.51
CA GLN A 195 7.49 -0.72 -3.01
C GLN A 195 6.49 -0.67 -1.86
N LEU A 196 6.04 0.52 -1.49
CA LEU A 196 5.04 0.66 -0.44
C LEU A 196 3.66 0.29 -0.99
N LEU A 197 2.96 -0.62 -0.31
CA LEU A 197 1.67 -1.11 -0.77
C LEU A 197 0.55 -0.58 0.13
N ARG A 198 0.54 -1.03 1.39
CA ARG A 198 -0.52 -0.71 2.35
C ARG A 198 0.04 -0.52 3.76
N ARG A 199 -0.69 0.21 4.60
CA ARG A 199 -0.42 0.31 6.05
C ARG A 199 -1.28 -0.70 6.80
N ASP A 200 -0.65 -1.40 7.72
CA ASP A 200 -1.24 -2.41 8.61
C ASP A 200 -1.74 -1.77 9.92
N GLN A 201 -2.58 -2.49 10.67
CA GLN A 201 -3.15 -2.07 11.96
C GLN A 201 -2.07 -1.81 13.03
N TYR A 202 -0.95 -2.54 12.98
CA TYR A 202 0.18 -2.37 13.90
C TYR A 202 1.15 -1.26 13.47
N ASN A 203 0.69 -0.32 12.64
CA ASN A 203 1.53 0.75 12.09
C ASN A 203 2.75 0.23 11.30
N ARG A 204 2.67 -1.00 10.78
CA ARG A 204 3.63 -1.59 9.85
C ARG A 204 3.24 -1.24 8.43
N VAL A 205 4.21 -1.22 7.53
CA VAL A 205 3.94 -0.98 6.11
C VAL A 205 4.18 -2.27 5.37
N VAL A 206 3.12 -2.82 4.78
CA VAL A 206 3.22 -3.92 3.84
C VAL A 206 3.92 -3.39 2.59
N ALA A 207 5.06 -3.99 2.25
CA ALA A 207 5.85 -3.55 1.12
C ALA A 207 6.51 -4.74 0.42
N LEU A 208 6.82 -4.54 -0.86
CA LEU A 208 7.63 -5.47 -1.63
C LEU A 208 9.11 -5.02 -1.60
N PRO A 209 9.99 -5.70 -0.83
CA PRO A 209 11.40 -5.43 -0.85
C PRO A 209 12.11 -6.08 -2.03
N LEU A 210 12.93 -5.26 -2.68
CA LEU A 210 13.79 -5.60 -3.78
C LEU A 210 15.24 -5.37 -3.40
N LEU A 211 16.05 -6.41 -3.55
CA LEU A 211 17.49 -6.35 -3.37
C LEU A 211 18.14 -5.84 -4.66
N PRO A 212 18.70 -4.61 -4.68
CA PRO A 212 19.52 -4.19 -5.80
C PRO A 212 20.77 -5.07 -5.84
N ARG A 213 21.12 -5.62 -7.00
CA ARG A 213 22.36 -6.39 -7.13
C ARG A 213 23.53 -5.46 -6.79
N ALA A 214 24.39 -5.89 -5.86
CA ALA A 214 25.60 -5.17 -5.53
C ALA A 214 26.48 -5.13 -6.79
N VAL A 215 26.61 -3.95 -7.40
CA VAL A 215 27.63 -3.68 -8.43
C VAL A 215 28.98 -3.62 -7.71
N LEU A 216 29.44 -4.76 -7.21
CA LEU A 216 30.80 -4.93 -6.73
C LEU A 216 31.63 -5.41 -7.93
N GLN A 217 32.35 -4.44 -8.49
CA GLN A 217 33.66 -4.60 -9.13
C GLN A 217 33.70 -5.54 -10.36
N PRO A 218 33.52 -4.99 -11.59
CA PRO A 218 33.58 -5.79 -12.83
C PRO A 218 34.90 -6.58 -13.01
N TRP A 219 35.98 -6.20 -12.34
CA TRP A 219 37.27 -6.91 -12.41
C TRP A 219 37.34 -8.20 -11.57
N ARG A 220 36.50 -8.37 -10.55
CA ARG A 220 36.47 -9.59 -9.71
C ARG A 220 35.53 -10.67 -10.27
N TRP A 221 34.64 -10.30 -11.19
CA TRP A 221 33.64 -11.19 -11.78
C TRP A 221 34.23 -12.18 -12.81
N ARG A 222 35.44 -11.93 -13.33
CA ARG A 222 36.05 -12.77 -14.38
C ARG A 222 36.63 -14.11 -13.88
N TRP A 223 36.78 -14.32 -12.57
CA TRP A 223 37.52 -15.47 -12.03
C TRP A 223 36.74 -16.42 -11.11
N THR A 224 35.56 -16.05 -10.61
CA THR A 224 34.72 -16.94 -9.77
C THR A 224 33.63 -17.65 -10.57
N ARG A 225 33.94 -18.04 -11.81
CA ARG A 225 33.08 -18.82 -12.71
C ARG A 225 33.59 -20.26 -12.77
N GLN A 226 33.54 -20.95 -11.64
CA GLN A 226 33.59 -22.41 -11.62
C GLN A 226 32.61 -22.87 -10.56
N GLY A 227 31.38 -23.20 -10.99
CA GLY A 227 30.33 -23.68 -10.09
C GLY A 227 28.92 -23.19 -10.42
N GLY A 228 28.36 -23.68 -11.54
CA GLY A 228 26.92 -23.93 -11.67
C GLY A 228 25.98 -22.76 -12.01
N GLY A 229 25.30 -22.87 -13.16
CA GLY A 229 24.01 -22.21 -13.40
C GLY A 229 24.02 -21.13 -14.46
N GLY A 230 23.69 -21.50 -15.70
CA GLY A 230 23.60 -20.63 -16.86
C GLY A 230 22.52 -19.54 -16.76
N GLY A 231 22.64 -18.56 -17.65
CA GLY A 231 21.62 -17.52 -17.85
C GLY A 231 22.25 -16.18 -18.19
N GLY A 232 21.97 -15.71 -19.41
CA GLY A 232 22.50 -14.47 -19.96
C GLY A 232 22.30 -13.25 -19.07
N VAL A 233 23.14 -12.26 -19.36
CA VAL A 233 23.15 -10.90 -18.80
C VAL A 233 21.77 -10.24 -19.01
N THR A 234 20.84 -10.46 -18.08
CA THR A 234 19.71 -9.57 -17.84
C THR A 234 19.72 -9.20 -16.37
N ALA A 235 19.92 -7.91 -16.12
CA ALA A 235 20.08 -7.29 -14.81
C ALA A 235 18.78 -7.33 -13.99
N ARG A 236 18.33 -8.50 -13.55
CA ARG A 236 17.09 -8.61 -12.78
C ARG A 236 17.33 -8.25 -11.31
N THR A 237 16.62 -7.23 -10.85
CA THR A 237 16.52 -6.91 -9.42
C THR A 237 15.89 -8.11 -8.71
N ARG A 238 16.46 -8.52 -7.58
CA ARG A 238 16.05 -9.73 -6.86
C ARG A 238 14.87 -9.42 -5.95
N ASN A 239 13.77 -10.13 -6.16
CA ASN A 239 12.57 -10.02 -5.31
C ASN A 239 12.78 -10.85 -4.05
N LEU A 240 12.96 -10.17 -2.91
CA LEU A 240 13.35 -10.81 -1.66
C LEU A 240 12.32 -11.84 -1.16
N PRO A 241 11.01 -11.53 -1.02
CA PRO A 241 10.05 -12.53 -0.55
C PRO A 241 9.93 -13.72 -1.51
N LEU A 242 10.04 -13.50 -2.82
CA LEU A 242 10.07 -14.59 -3.80
C LEU A 242 11.31 -15.49 -3.62
N GLU A 243 12.48 -14.91 -3.36
CA GLU A 243 13.71 -15.67 -3.08
C GLU A 243 13.61 -16.46 -1.77
N MET A 244 12.98 -15.87 -0.75
CA MET A 244 12.79 -16.52 0.53
C MET A 244 11.83 -17.72 0.42
N VAL A 245 10.73 -17.58 -0.33
CA VAL A 245 9.81 -18.68 -0.64
C VAL A 245 10.52 -19.77 -1.46
N ARG A 246 11.27 -19.41 -2.52
CA ARG A 246 12.04 -20.37 -3.33
C ARG A 246 13.11 -21.12 -2.52
N ALA A 247 13.67 -20.47 -1.51
CA ALA A 247 14.62 -21.08 -0.58
C ALA A 247 13.94 -22.00 0.46
N GLY A 248 12.60 -22.00 0.52
CA GLY A 248 11.82 -22.83 1.44
C GLY A 248 11.75 -22.27 2.86
N TRP A 249 11.97 -20.97 3.07
CA TRP A 249 11.91 -20.33 4.39
C TRP A 249 10.59 -19.60 4.67
N GLY A 250 9.58 -19.82 3.84
CA GLY A 250 8.24 -19.27 4.02
C GLY A 250 7.24 -19.85 3.03
N ALA A 251 5.96 -19.69 3.36
CA ALA A 251 4.83 -20.11 2.55
C ALA A 251 4.15 -18.91 1.87
N VAL A 252 3.42 -19.16 0.79
CA VAL A 252 2.74 -18.10 0.04
C VAL A 252 1.47 -17.67 0.76
N TYR A 253 1.32 -16.37 1.00
CA TYR A 253 0.12 -15.85 1.66
C TYR A 253 -0.99 -15.62 0.64
N VAL A 254 -2.00 -16.50 0.62
CA VAL A 254 -3.09 -16.49 -0.40
C VAL A 254 -4.40 -15.84 0.09
N GLN A 255 -4.49 -15.48 1.37
CA GLN A 255 -5.74 -15.02 1.99
C GLN A 255 -6.15 -13.59 1.55
N LYS A 256 -7.36 -13.16 1.98
CA LYS A 256 -7.93 -11.83 1.69
C LYS A 256 -6.95 -10.73 2.11
N GLY A 257 -6.60 -9.86 1.16
CA GLY A 257 -5.63 -8.77 1.36
C GLY A 257 -4.17 -9.15 1.09
N ALA A 258 -3.92 -10.31 0.46
CA ALA A 258 -2.62 -10.62 -0.12
C ALA A 258 -2.25 -9.63 -1.24
N GLU A 259 -1.04 -9.10 -1.17
CA GLU A 259 -0.49 -8.21 -2.20
C GLU A 259 0.88 -8.74 -2.61
N TYR A 260 1.16 -8.76 -3.92
CA TYR A 260 2.37 -9.38 -4.48
C TYR A 260 3.32 -8.36 -5.15
N GLY A 261 2.92 -7.07 -5.18
CA GLY A 261 3.65 -5.98 -5.86
C GLY A 261 2.93 -5.46 -7.10
N SER A 262 3.57 -4.56 -7.86
CA SER A 262 3.08 -4.17 -9.20
C SER A 262 3.58 -5.09 -10.32
N ASP A 263 4.80 -5.63 -10.19
CA ASP A 263 5.48 -6.32 -11.30
C ASP A 263 5.54 -7.84 -11.13
N TRP A 264 4.94 -8.38 -10.06
CA TRP A 264 4.90 -9.81 -9.76
C TRP A 264 3.48 -10.26 -9.49
N GLU A 265 3.16 -11.41 -10.06
CA GLU A 265 1.86 -12.06 -9.94
C GLU A 265 1.91 -13.19 -8.90
N LYS A 266 0.73 -13.61 -8.44
CA LYS A 266 0.58 -14.66 -7.42
C LYS A 266 1.17 -15.99 -7.90
N GLU A 267 1.01 -16.28 -9.18
CA GLU A 267 1.43 -17.48 -9.88
C GLU A 267 2.94 -17.69 -9.76
N ALA A 268 3.73 -16.61 -9.80
CA ALA A 268 5.18 -16.68 -9.63
C ALA A 268 5.57 -17.14 -8.22
N TYR A 269 4.82 -16.72 -7.19
CA TYR A 269 5.05 -17.15 -5.81
C TYR A 269 4.64 -18.60 -5.61
N LEU A 270 3.49 -19.02 -6.14
CA LEU A 270 3.04 -20.41 -6.07
C LEU A 270 4.01 -21.36 -6.79
N ALA A 271 4.52 -20.96 -7.95
CA ALA A 271 5.52 -21.74 -8.67
C ALA A 271 6.84 -21.87 -7.87
N ALA A 272 7.27 -20.79 -7.20
CA ALA A 272 8.45 -20.81 -6.35
C ALA A 272 8.27 -21.70 -5.11
N GLU A 273 7.07 -21.73 -4.52
CA GLU A 273 6.73 -22.62 -3.41
C GLU A 273 6.72 -24.08 -3.85
N ALA A 274 6.11 -24.39 -5.00
CA ALA A 274 6.14 -25.73 -5.58
C ALA A 274 7.57 -26.20 -5.90
N GLU A 275 8.44 -25.31 -6.39
CA GLU A 275 9.86 -25.60 -6.60
C GLU A 275 10.56 -25.94 -5.28
N ALA A 276 10.29 -25.17 -4.21
CA ALA A 276 10.88 -25.39 -2.89
C ALA A 276 10.40 -26.71 -2.25
N GLN A 277 9.12 -27.05 -2.42
CA GLN A 277 8.51 -28.30 -1.96
C GLN A 277 9.09 -29.50 -2.72
N ALA A 278 9.15 -29.43 -4.05
CA ALA A 278 9.72 -30.49 -4.88
C ALA A 278 11.21 -30.74 -4.58
N ALA A 279 11.96 -29.67 -4.30
CA ALA A 279 13.37 -29.73 -3.94
C ALA A 279 13.61 -29.98 -2.43
N ARG A 280 12.55 -30.13 -1.61
CA ARG A 280 12.62 -30.33 -0.15
C ARG A 280 13.56 -29.35 0.55
N ARG A 281 13.46 -28.06 0.22
CA ARG A 281 14.32 -27.00 0.79
C ARG A 281 13.75 -26.42 2.08
N GLY A 282 14.62 -25.97 2.98
CA GLY A 282 14.22 -25.20 4.17
C GLY A 282 13.22 -25.96 5.03
N MET A 283 12.05 -25.38 5.28
CA MET A 283 10.99 -26.02 6.07
C MET A 283 10.50 -27.33 5.46
N TRP A 284 10.55 -27.49 4.14
CA TRP A 284 10.03 -28.66 3.41
C TRP A 284 10.92 -29.91 3.49
N GLN A 285 12.01 -29.89 4.27
CA GLN A 285 12.96 -31.00 4.37
C GLN A 285 12.35 -32.27 4.98
N ASN A 286 11.51 -32.12 6.01
CA ASN A 286 10.97 -33.25 6.79
C ASN A 286 9.56 -33.71 6.34
N GLY A 287 9.10 -33.29 5.17
CA GLY A 287 7.79 -33.66 4.62
C GLY A 287 6.87 -32.47 4.37
N MET A 288 5.66 -32.76 3.88
CA MET A 288 4.64 -31.76 3.54
C MET A 288 3.59 -31.57 4.64
N ASP A 289 3.54 -32.46 5.64
CA ASP A 289 2.67 -32.36 6.82
C ASP A 289 3.24 -31.37 7.85
N ILE A 290 3.42 -30.13 7.44
CA ILE A 290 3.90 -29.04 8.30
C ILE A 290 2.73 -28.09 8.54
N GLU A 291 2.51 -27.73 9.81
CA GLU A 291 1.55 -26.68 10.15
C GLU A 291 2.00 -25.37 9.48
N LEU A 292 1.21 -24.89 8.51
CA LEU A 292 1.51 -23.64 7.83
C LEU A 292 1.39 -22.47 8.82
N PRO A 293 2.17 -21.38 8.64
CA PRO A 293 2.10 -20.20 9.51
C PRO A 293 0.67 -19.65 9.66
N SER A 294 -0.12 -19.68 8.58
CA SER A 294 -1.52 -19.26 8.61
C SER A 294 -2.41 -20.13 9.49
N ASP A 295 -2.14 -21.43 9.56
CA ASP A 295 -2.97 -22.37 10.32
C ASP A 295 -2.63 -22.34 11.81
N TYR A 296 -1.34 -22.21 12.14
CA TYR A 296 -0.90 -21.91 13.50
C TYR A 296 -1.55 -20.63 14.05
N LYS A 297 -1.56 -19.55 13.27
CA LYS A 297 -2.21 -18.27 13.65
C LYS A 297 -3.71 -18.43 13.90
N LYS A 298 -4.39 -19.26 13.10
CA LYS A 298 -5.82 -19.55 13.30
C LYS A 298 -6.03 -20.35 14.58
N ARG A 299 -5.26 -21.42 14.80
CA ARG A 299 -5.34 -22.27 16.00
C ARG A 299 -5.18 -21.45 17.27
N HIS A 300 -4.16 -20.62 17.34
CA HIS A 300 -3.92 -19.77 18.52
C HIS A 300 -4.98 -18.69 18.71
N ARG A 301 -5.49 -18.08 17.64
CA ARG A 301 -6.61 -17.14 17.74
C ARG A 301 -7.88 -17.82 18.25
N MET A 302 -8.17 -19.03 17.77
CA MET A 302 -9.32 -19.81 18.23
C MET A 302 -9.17 -20.21 19.70
N ALA A 303 -7.96 -20.61 20.12
CA ALA A 303 -7.68 -20.91 21.53
C ALA A 303 -7.83 -19.66 22.43
N GLU A 304 -7.39 -18.48 21.99
CA GLU A 304 -7.61 -17.23 22.73
C GLU A 304 -9.09 -16.87 22.83
N VAL A 305 -9.86 -17.04 21.74
CA VAL A 305 -11.31 -16.79 21.76
C VAL A 305 -12.01 -17.77 22.68
N GLN A 306 -11.64 -19.05 22.62
CA GLN A 306 -12.19 -20.08 23.49
C GLN A 306 -11.91 -19.80 24.96
N ALA A 307 -10.67 -19.44 25.30
CA ALA A 307 -10.30 -19.07 26.67
C ALA A 307 -11.09 -17.85 27.18
N LYS A 308 -11.33 -16.85 26.33
CA LYS A 308 -12.16 -15.69 26.69
C LYS A 308 -13.63 -16.04 26.88
N VAL A 309 -14.16 -16.94 26.05
CA VAL A 309 -15.53 -17.44 26.21
C VAL A 309 -15.64 -18.24 27.50
N GLU A 310 -14.65 -19.06 27.84
CA GLU A 310 -14.60 -19.80 29.11
C GLU A 310 -14.51 -18.85 30.31
N GLU A 311 -13.68 -17.80 30.24
CA GLU A 311 -13.57 -16.76 31.28
C GLU A 311 -14.88 -15.96 31.43
N GLU A 312 -15.54 -15.56 30.34
CA GLU A 312 -16.85 -14.88 30.38
C GLU A 312 -17.97 -15.79 30.92
N VAL A 313 -17.91 -17.10 30.65
CA VAL A 313 -18.87 -18.08 31.20
C VAL A 313 -18.64 -18.35 32.69
N GLU A 314 -17.40 -18.25 33.18
CA GLU A 314 -17.09 -18.35 34.62
C GLU A 314 -17.40 -17.06 35.39
N GLU A 315 -17.34 -15.89 34.74
CA GLU A 315 -17.64 -14.59 35.36
C GLU A 315 -19.13 -14.22 35.40
N GLU A 316 -20.00 -14.84 34.60
CA GLU A 316 -21.45 -14.74 34.82
C GLU A 316 -21.85 -15.69 35.97
N PRO A 317 -22.11 -15.19 37.20
CA PRO A 317 -22.66 -16.06 38.22
C PRO A 317 -24.03 -16.53 37.71
N VAL A 318 -24.21 -17.84 37.62
CA VAL A 318 -25.52 -18.48 37.51
C VAL A 318 -26.31 -18.10 38.76
N THR A 319 -26.95 -16.92 38.76
CA THR A 319 -28.01 -16.58 39.69
C THR A 319 -29.27 -17.27 39.20
N GLU A 320 -29.29 -18.61 39.27
CA GLU A 320 -30.54 -19.38 39.31
C GLU A 320 -31.06 -19.40 40.76
N ASP A 321 -31.26 -18.22 41.34
CA ASP A 321 -32.11 -18.09 42.53
C ASP A 321 -33.55 -17.92 42.04
N LEU A 322 -34.14 -19.00 41.51
CA LEU A 322 -35.59 -19.07 41.33
C LEU A 322 -36.22 -19.22 42.72
N ASP A 323 -36.81 -18.12 43.22
CA ASP A 323 -37.54 -18.07 44.48
C ASP A 323 -38.60 -19.20 44.53
N PRO A 324 -38.52 -20.14 45.49
CA PRO A 324 -39.46 -21.25 45.61
C PRO A 324 -40.93 -20.82 45.71
N LYS A 325 -41.20 -19.56 46.08
CA LYS A 325 -42.56 -19.04 46.25
C LYS A 325 -43.28 -18.76 44.92
N GLU A 326 -42.57 -18.46 43.83
CA GLU A 326 -43.21 -18.23 42.53
C GLU A 326 -43.62 -19.52 41.83
N GLN A 327 -42.86 -20.61 42.01
CA GLN A 327 -43.23 -21.92 41.44
C GLN A 327 -44.54 -22.45 42.01
N VAL A 328 -44.79 -22.27 43.31
CA VAL A 328 -46.04 -22.75 43.96
C VAL A 328 -47.27 -22.00 43.42
N GLY A 329 -47.13 -20.73 43.03
CA GLY A 329 -48.18 -19.94 42.39
C GLY A 329 -48.50 -20.43 40.97
N PHE A 330 -47.47 -20.76 40.19
CA PHE A 330 -47.59 -21.23 38.80
C PHE A 330 -48.28 -22.61 38.71
N TRP A 331 -47.88 -23.59 39.54
CA TRP A 331 -48.53 -24.91 39.57
C TRP A 331 -49.97 -24.83 40.11
N ARG A 332 -50.24 -23.94 41.08
CA ARG A 332 -51.59 -23.73 41.60
C ARG A 332 -52.52 -23.04 40.59
N TRP A 333 -51.98 -22.23 39.68
CA TRP A 333 -52.74 -21.65 38.56
C TRP A 333 -53.06 -22.68 37.47
N ILE A 334 -52.10 -23.54 37.10
CA ILE A 334 -52.31 -24.58 36.07
C ILE A 334 -53.28 -25.67 36.54
N PHE A 335 -53.18 -26.10 37.81
CA PHE A 335 -53.98 -27.24 38.32
C PHE A 335 -55.19 -26.82 39.17
N GLY A 336 -55.34 -25.53 39.46
CA GLY A 336 -56.37 -24.99 40.37
C GLY A 336 -57.62 -24.43 39.69
N ARG A 337 -58.22 -25.13 38.74
CA ARG A 337 -59.62 -24.87 38.34
C ARG A 337 -60.37 -26.16 38.08
N ARG A 338 -61.13 -26.62 39.08
CA ARG A 338 -62.45 -27.25 38.92
C ARG A 338 -63.05 -27.57 40.29
N LYS A 339 -64.00 -26.75 40.72
CA LYS A 339 -65.23 -27.20 41.40
C LYS A 339 -66.34 -26.19 41.09
N ARG A 340 -67.17 -26.54 40.10
CA ARG A 340 -68.50 -25.96 39.94
C ARG A 340 -69.34 -26.35 41.16
N ARG A 341 -70.18 -25.43 41.65
CA ARG A 341 -71.41 -25.72 42.40
C ARG A 341 -72.29 -24.46 42.44
N PRO A 342 -73.60 -24.59 42.76
CA PRO A 342 -74.66 -24.46 41.76
C PRO A 342 -75.64 -23.31 42.07
N SER A 343 -76.51 -23.00 41.13
CA SER A 343 -77.83 -22.39 41.36
C SER A 343 -78.73 -22.74 40.20
#